data_AF-A0A413XDH8-F1
#
_entry.id   AF-A0A413XDH8-F1
#
_cell.length_a   1.000
_cell.length_b   1.000
_cell.length_c   1.000
_cell.angle_alpha   90.00
_cell.angle_beta   90.00
_cell.angle_gamma   90.00
#
_symmetry.space_group_name_H-M   'P 1'
#
loop_
_entity.id
_entity.type
_entity.pdbx_description
1 polymer ?
#
loop_
_entity_poly.entity_id
_entity_poly.type
_entity_poly.pdbx_seq_one_letter_code
_entity_poly.pdbx_strand_id
1 'polypeptide(L)' 'MPKTLYKTDELLKSKTFSGYQKDFAKALLIKPEYTMEDAMKVLDHFFGKEGINDGRRNLDKPE' A
#
# COMPACT_ATOMS: atom_id res chain seq x y z
N MET A 1 -9.34 1.94 14.52
CA MET A 1 -8.59 3.10 14.00
C MET A 1 -9.53 3.89 13.09
N PRO A 2 -9.53 5.24 13.11
CA PRO A 2 -10.56 6.01 12.42
C PRO A 2 -10.44 5.77 10.91
N LYS A 3 -11.57 5.43 10.27
CA LYS A 3 -11.68 5.35 8.80
C LYS A 3 -11.73 6.77 8.22
N THR A 4 -10.66 7.54 8.40
CA THR A 4 -10.52 8.82 7.70
C THR A 4 -10.01 8.53 6.29
N LEU A 5 -10.91 8.74 5.33
CA LEU A 5 -10.59 8.71 3.91
C LEU A 5 -9.91 10.03 3.57
N TYR A 6 -8.78 9.94 2.89
CA TYR A 6 -8.07 11.09 2.37
C TYR A 6 -8.04 10.99 0.85
N LYS A 7 -8.10 12.15 0.20
CA LYS A 7 -7.86 12.20 -1.24
C LYS A 7 -6.44 11.74 -1.52
N THR A 8 -6.27 10.96 -2.58
CA THR A 8 -4.96 10.43 -3.01
C THR A 8 -3.90 11.53 -3.03
N ASP A 9 -4.18 12.70 -3.61
CA ASP A 9 -3.25 13.83 -3.66
C ASP A 9 -2.85 14.39 -2.27
N GLU A 10 -3.76 14.39 -1.29
CA GLU A 10 -3.45 14.83 0.08
C GLU A 10 -2.68 13.76 0.85
N LEU A 11 -3.07 12.51 0.65
CA LEU A 11 -2.43 11.33 1.24
C LEU A 11 -0.96 11.25 0.81
N LEU A 12 -0.68 11.48 -0.49
CA LEU A 12 0.66 11.51 -1.07
C LEU A 12 1.51 12.73 -0.68
N LYS A 13 0.90 13.78 -0.12
CA LYS A 13 1.64 14.91 0.49
C LYS A 13 2.07 14.61 1.92
N SER A 14 1.54 13.56 2.55
CA SER A 14 1.93 13.17 3.89
C SER A 14 3.40 12.72 3.94
N LYS A 15 4.04 12.93 5.10
CA LYS A 15 5.44 12.55 5.36
C LYS A 15 5.71 11.08 5.06
N THR A 16 4.74 10.21 5.34
CA THR A 16 4.84 8.75 5.12
C THR A 16 5.00 8.40 3.64
N PHE A 17 4.42 9.19 2.74
CA PHE A 17 4.43 8.92 1.30
C PHE A 17 5.40 9.82 0.54
N SER A 18 6.10 10.73 1.24
CA SER A 18 7.07 11.65 0.65
C SER A 18 8.30 10.96 0.05
N GLY A 19 8.54 9.69 0.40
CA GLY A 19 9.56 8.85 -0.24
C GLY A 19 9.14 8.22 -1.58
N TYR A 20 7.86 8.25 -1.93
CA TYR A 20 7.35 7.70 -3.18
C TYR A 20 7.12 8.81 -4.22
N GLN A 21 7.34 8.50 -5.49
CA GLN A 21 7.04 9.43 -6.57
C GLN A 21 5.51 9.63 -6.67
N LYS A 22 5.05 10.87 -6.49
CA LYS A 22 3.61 11.20 -6.43
C LYS A 22 2.84 10.75 -7.65
N ASP A 23 3.38 10.97 -8.85
CA ASP A 23 2.74 10.54 -10.11
C ASP A 23 2.58 9.02 -10.17
N PHE A 24 3.58 8.27 -9.72
CA PHE A 24 3.53 6.82 -9.71
C PHE A 24 2.55 6.29 -8.67
N ALA A 25 2.59 6.86 -7.47
CA ALA A 25 1.67 6.49 -6.42
C ALA A 25 0.22 6.84 -6.78
N LYS A 26 -0.01 7.93 -7.52
CA LYS A 26 -1.33 8.29 -8.07
C LYS A 26 -1.79 7.33 -9.17
N ALA A 27 -0.87 6.82 -9.99
CA ALA A 27 -1.19 5.80 -10.99
C ALA A 27 -1.59 4.45 -10.35
N LEU A 28 -0.98 4.10 -9.21
CA LEU A 28 -1.31 2.89 -8.45
C LEU A 28 -2.59 3.04 -7.63
N LEU A 29 -2.80 4.22 -7.04
CA LEU A 29 -3.99 4.58 -6.29
C LEU A 29 -5.08 5.08 -7.24
N ILE A 30 -5.64 4.13 -8.01
CA ILE A 30 -6.68 4.38 -9.03
C ILE A 30 -7.98 4.99 -8.47
N LYS A 31 -8.27 4.83 -7.18
CA LYS A 31 -9.43 5.47 -6.55
C LYS A 31 -9.10 6.91 -6.13
N PRO A 32 -10.10 7.80 -6.12
CA PRO A 32 -9.91 9.19 -5.69
C PRO A 32 -9.64 9.31 -4.18
N GLU A 33 -10.08 8.31 -3.39
CA GLU A 33 -10.04 8.33 -1.94
C GLU A 33 -9.55 6.99 -1.41
N TYR A 34 -8.63 7.07 -0.44
CA TYR A 34 -8.07 5.92 0.25
C TYR A 34 -7.90 6.22 1.73
N THR A 35 -7.88 5.18 2.55
CA THR A 35 -7.35 5.32 3.91
C THR A 35 -5.82 5.21 3.87
N MET A 36 -5.14 5.71 4.90
CA MET A 36 -3.67 5.61 4.95
C MET A 36 -3.18 4.16 4.87
N GLU A 37 -3.87 3.23 5.52
CA GLU A 37 -3.51 1.80 5.50
C GLU A 37 -3.73 1.16 4.12
N ASP A 38 -4.84 1.48 3.45
CA ASP A 38 -5.16 0.89 2.14
C ASP A 38 -4.20 1.42 1.07
N ALA A 39 -3.91 2.73 1.09
CA ALA A 39 -2.91 3.31 0.21
C ALA A 39 -1.51 2.73 0.46
N MET A 40 -1.14 2.58 1.74
CA MET A 40 0.14 1.96 2.10
C MET A 40 0.20 0.51 1.64
N LYS A 41 -0.86 -0.28 1.77
CA LYS A 41 -0.90 -1.66 1.26
C LYS A 41 -0.75 -1.76 -0.25
N VAL A 42 -1.43 -0.90 -1.00
CA VAL A 42 -1.33 -0.90 -2.48
C VAL A 42 0.09 -0.53 -2.91
N LEU A 43 0.66 0.52 -2.31
CA LEU A 43 2.02 0.93 -2.62
C LEU A 43 3.04 -0.10 -2.13
N ASP A 44 2.91 -0.64 -0.93
CA ASP A 44 3.81 -1.68 -0.39
C ASP A 44 3.71 -2.99 -1.17
N HIS A 45 2.53 -3.35 -1.70
CA HIS A 45 2.38 -4.50 -2.58
C HIS A 45 3.10 -4.31 -3.92
N PHE A 46 3.09 -3.09 -4.47
CA PHE A 46 3.68 -2.80 -5.78
C PHE A 46 5.17 -2.45 -5.71
N PHE A 47 5.58 -1.72 -4.67
CA PHE A 47 6.98 -1.37 -4.37
C PHE A 47 7.68 -2.46 -3.56
N GLY A 48 6.94 -3.42 -2.99
CA GLY A 48 7.48 -4.60 -2.34
C GLY A 48 8.37 -5.35 -3.32
N LYS A 49 9.60 -5.72 -2.96
CA LYS A 49 9.81 -6.88 -2.08
C LYS A 49 8.83 -8.02 -2.34
N GLU A 50 8.66 -8.39 -3.61
CA GLU A 50 8.48 -9.78 -4.03
C GLU A 50 9.72 -10.60 -3.61
N GLY A 51 10.01 -10.64 -2.30
CA GLY A 51 11.27 -11.17 -1.78
C GLY A 51 11.40 -11.27 -0.27
N ILE A 52 10.44 -10.83 0.55
CA ILE A 52 10.46 -11.20 1.99
C ILE A 52 9.11 -11.78 2.40
N ASN A 53 8.97 -13.07 2.10
CA ASN A 53 8.38 -14.07 2.98
C ASN A 53 7.03 -13.73 3.63
N ASP A 54 5.94 -13.80 2.86
CA ASP A 54 4.72 -14.41 3.41
C ASP A 54 4.93 -15.93 3.50
N GLY A 55 5.89 -16.35 4.33
CA GLY A 55 6.13 -17.74 4.71
C GLY A 55 5.08 -18.25 5.69
N ARG A 56 3.83 -17.81 5.56
CA ARG A 56 2.69 -18.30 6.34
C ARG A 56 1.49 -18.69 5.48
N ARG A 57 1.69 -18.97 4.19
CA ARG A 57 0.86 -19.99 3.55
C ARG A 57 1.40 -21.35 3.96
N ASN A 58 0.78 -21.89 5.01
CA ASN A 58 0.83 -23.30 5.40
C ASN A 58 0.92 -24.16 4.13
N LEU A 59 2.08 -24.79 3.92
CA LEU A 59 2.15 -25.95 3.07
C LEU A 59 1.46 -27.05 3.87
N ASP A 60 0.25 -27.42 3.45
CA ASP A 60 -0.39 -28.68 3.78
C ASP A 60 0.69 -29.76 3.93
N LYS A 61 0.85 -30.28 5.15
CA LYS A 61 1.57 -31.53 5.39
C LYS A 61 0.59 -32.67 5.12
N PRO A 62 0.82 -33.47 4.07
CA PRO A 62 0.54 -34.89 4.16
C PRO A 62 1.78 -35.68 3.77
N GLU A 63 2.47 -36.24 4.78
CA GLU A 63 3.26 -37.46 4.64
C GLU A 63 2.75 -38.47 5.67
#